data_AF-A0A930FB18-F1
#
_entry.id   AF-A0A930FB18-F1
#
_cell.length_a   1.000
_cell.length_b   1.000
_cell.length_c   1.000
_cell.angle_alpha   90.00
_cell.angle_beta   90.00
_cell.angle_gamma   90.00
#
_symmetry.space_group_name_H-M   'P 1'
#
loop_
_entity.id
_entity.type
_entity.pdbx_description
1 polymer ?
#
loop_
_entity_poly.entity_id
_entity_poly.type
_entity_poly.pdbx_seq_one_letter_code
_entity_poly.pdbx_strand_id
1 'polypeptide(L)'
;MENLKKMAGIKASEFVKDGMVVGLGTGSTAYYFVEEIGRRIKEEDLQITAVTTSSVTSKQAEGLNIPLKSIDQVDFVDVTVDGADEVDSQFNGIKGGGGAL
;
A
#
# COMPACT_ATOMS: atom_id res chain seq x y z
N MET A 1 2.67 10.03 17.27
CA MET A 1 2.89 9.80 15.83
C MET A 1 2.12 8.60 15.30
N GLU A 2 2.15 7.46 15.99
CA GLU A 2 1.56 6.19 15.50
C GLU A 2 0.09 6.32 15.09
N ASN A 3 -0.71 7.02 15.89
CA ASN A 3 -2.11 7.31 15.57
C ASN A 3 -2.27 8.06 14.23
N LEU A 4 -1.42 9.07 13.95
CA LEU A 4 -1.47 9.82 12.69
C LEU A 4 -1.13 8.95 11.46
N LYS A 5 -0.10 8.10 11.59
CA LYS A 5 0.28 7.16 10.51
C LYS A 5 -0.84 6.18 10.21
N LYS A 6 -1.46 5.63 11.26
CA LYS A 6 -2.60 4.73 11.13
C LYS A 6 -3.81 5.41 10.48
N MET A 7 -4.18 6.61 10.92
CA MET A 7 -5.28 7.36 10.30
C MET A 7 -5.02 7.65 8.82
N ALA A 8 -3.79 8.04 8.45
CA ALA A 8 -3.44 8.28 7.06
C ALA A 8 -3.55 7.00 6.20
N GLY A 9 -3.02 5.88 6.70
CA GLY A 9 -3.12 4.59 6.01
C GLY A 9 -4.56 4.12 5.82
N ILE A 10 -5.39 4.21 6.86
CA ILE A 10 -6.81 3.84 6.78
C ILE A 10 -7.54 4.75 5.80
N LYS A 11 -7.30 6.07 5.87
CA LYS A 11 -7.96 7.04 4.99
C LYS A 11 -7.61 6.82 3.52
N ALA A 12 -6.36 6.49 3.23
CA ALA A 12 -5.92 6.17 1.88
C ALA A 12 -6.58 4.90 1.32
N SER A 13 -6.96 3.95 2.18
CA SER A 13 -7.66 2.73 1.77
C SER A 13 -8.99 3.05 1.06
N GLU A 14 -9.70 4.11 1.45
CA GLU A 14 -11.00 4.50 0.87
C GLU A 14 -10.95 4.79 -0.64
N PHE A 15 -9.77 5.04 -1.21
CA PHE A 15 -9.58 5.24 -2.64
C PHE A 15 -9.55 3.93 -3.44
N VAL A 16 -9.38 2.78 -2.76
CA VAL A 16 -9.35 1.46 -3.37
C VAL A 16 -10.75 0.90 -3.57
N LYS A 17 -11.00 0.42 -4.78
CA LYS A 17 -12.27 -0.13 -5.25
C LYS A 17 -12.07 -1.51 -5.86
N ASP A 18 -13.16 -2.26 -6.02
CA ASP A 18 -13.15 -3.56 -6.67
C ASP A 18 -12.55 -3.50 -8.09
N GLY A 19 -11.80 -4.54 -8.44
CA GLY A 19 -11.15 -4.73 -9.72
C GLY A 19 -9.83 -3.97 -9.89
N MET A 20 -9.43 -3.13 -8.93
CA MET A 20 -8.19 -2.34 -9.06
C MET A 20 -6.92 -3.20 -8.92
N VAL A 21 -5.89 -2.78 -9.65
CA VAL A 21 -4.49 -3.15 -9.39
C VAL A 21 -3.88 -2.13 -8.43
N VAL A 22 -3.49 -2.57 -7.24
CA VAL A 22 -3.07 -1.71 -6.13
C VAL A 22 -1.57 -1.89 -5.82
N GLY A 23 -0.81 -0.81 -5.92
CA GLY A 23 0.57 -0.74 -5.46
C GLY A 23 0.67 -0.57 -3.95
N LEU A 24 1.26 -1.56 -3.28
CA LEU A 24 1.51 -1.56 -1.85
C LEU A 24 2.92 -1.03 -1.56
N GLY A 25 2.99 0.17 -0.98
CA GLY A 25 4.22 0.83 -0.56
C GLY A 25 4.94 0.16 0.62
N THR A 26 5.99 0.82 1.12
CA THR A 26 6.85 0.28 2.17
C THR A 26 7.02 1.25 3.32
N GLY A 27 7.12 0.72 4.54
CA GLY A 27 7.45 1.47 5.75
C GLY A 27 6.27 1.67 6.70
N SER A 28 6.55 2.24 7.87
CA SER A 28 5.61 2.28 9.01
C SER A 28 4.27 2.97 8.76
N THR A 29 4.15 3.87 7.77
CA THR A 29 2.86 4.47 7.41
C THR A 29 2.10 3.58 6.43
N ALA A 30 2.77 3.10 5.37
CA ALA A 30 2.19 2.18 4.38
C ALA A 30 1.75 0.86 5.02
N TYR A 31 2.43 0.42 6.09
CA TYR A 31 2.05 -0.75 6.90
C TYR A 31 0.57 -0.74 7.29
N TYR A 32 0.04 0.37 7.79
CA TYR A 32 -1.37 0.46 8.20
C TYR A 32 -2.34 0.48 7.02
N PHE A 33 -1.91 0.98 5.86
CA PHE A 33 -2.70 0.85 4.64
C PHE A 33 -2.81 -0.63 4.22
N VAL A 34 -1.71 -1.37 4.25
CA VAL A 34 -1.69 -2.81 3.92
C VAL A 34 -2.56 -3.62 4.90
N GLU A 35 -2.48 -3.34 6.21
CA GLU A 35 -3.38 -3.94 7.22
C GLU A 35 -4.85 -3.66 6.90
N GLU A 36 -5.18 -2.41 6.54
CA GLU A 36 -6.56 -2.03 6.24
C GLU A 36 -7.07 -2.68 4.96
N ILE A 37 -6.23 -2.81 3.92
CA ILE A 37 -6.59 -3.57 2.71
C ILE A 37 -6.86 -5.04 3.05
N GLY A 38 -6.02 -5.67 3.87
CA GLY A 38 -6.26 -7.03 4.34
C GLY A 38 -7.59 -7.17 5.09
N ARG A 39 -7.90 -6.21 5.99
CA ARG A 39 -9.20 -6.16 6.69
C ARG A 39 -10.35 -6.04 5.71
N ARG A 40 -10.29 -5.12 4.74
CA ARG A 40 -11.36 -4.89 3.76
C ARG A 40 -11.59 -6.08 2.84
N ILE A 41 -10.53 -6.77 2.40
CA ILE A 41 -10.68 -8.03 1.66
C ILE A 41 -11.44 -9.06 2.51
N LYS A 42 -11.06 -9.20 3.78
CA LYS A 42 -11.66 -10.20 4.68
C LYS A 42 -13.10 -9.88 5.10
N GLU A 43 -13.39 -8.62 5.42
CA GLU A 43 -14.65 -8.20 6.04
C GLU A 43 -15.66 -7.64 5.03
N GLU A 44 -15.19 -7.08 3.92
CA GLU A 44 -16.01 -6.42 2.90
C GLU A 44 -16.00 -7.17 1.57
N ASP A 45 -15.26 -8.27 1.45
CA ASP A 45 -15.07 -9.03 0.20
C ASP A 45 -14.51 -8.15 -0.94
N LEU A 46 -13.67 -7.16 -0.59
CA LEU A 46 -12.99 -6.30 -1.56
C LEU A 46 -12.14 -7.14 -2.52
N GLN A 47 -12.34 -6.98 -3.83
CA GLN A 47 -11.63 -7.74 -4.86
C GLN A 47 -10.55 -6.88 -5.51
N ILE A 48 -9.27 -7.18 -5.27
CA ILE A 48 -8.15 -6.47 -5.90
C ILE A 48 -7.05 -7.42 -6.35
N THR A 49 -6.16 -6.90 -7.20
CA THR A 49 -4.82 -7.48 -7.42
C THR A 49 -3.79 -6.53 -6.83
N ALA A 50 -2.86 -7.01 -6.00
CA ALA A 50 -1.81 -6.17 -5.43
C ALA A 50 -0.44 -6.44 -6.07
N VAL A 51 0.36 -5.38 -6.16
CA VAL A 51 1.80 -5.41 -6.48
C VAL A 51 2.57 -4.72 -5.34
N THR A 52 3.81 -5.12 -5.07
CA THR A 52 4.54 -4.66 -3.86
C THR A 52 5.87 -3.99 -4.19
N THR A 53 6.26 -2.98 -3.41
CA THR A 53 7.55 -2.28 -3.61
C THR A 53 8.72 -2.85 -2.83
N SER A 54 8.49 -3.82 -1.92
CA SER A 54 9.55 -4.49 -1.18
C SER A 54 9.16 -5.88 -0.71
N SER A 55 10.17 -6.71 -0.41
CA SER A 55 9.98 -8.04 0.17
C SER A 55 9.38 -8.01 1.58
N VAL A 56 9.54 -6.91 2.31
CA VAL A 56 8.89 -6.70 3.62
C VAL A 56 7.39 -6.56 3.42
N THR A 57 6.96 -5.73 2.46
CA THR A 57 5.55 -5.56 2.12
C THR A 57 4.96 -6.83 1.52
N SER A 58 5.69 -7.58 0.68
CA SER A 58 5.22 -8.87 0.15
C SER A 58 4.89 -9.85 1.28
N LYS A 59 5.79 -10.02 2.25
CA LYS A 59 5.57 -10.90 3.41
C LYS A 59 4.35 -10.49 4.24
N GLN A 60 4.16 -9.18 4.44
CA GLN A 60 2.98 -8.67 5.16
C GLN A 60 1.70 -9.01 4.39
N ALA A 61 1.66 -8.69 3.10
CA ALA A 61 0.49 -8.90 2.25
C ALA A 61 0.13 -10.39 2.14
N GLU A 62 1.11 -11.27 2.00
CA GLU A 62 0.92 -12.73 2.05
C GLU A 62 0.33 -13.19 3.39
N GLY A 63 0.84 -12.68 4.52
CA GLY A 63 0.31 -12.99 5.86
C GLY A 63 -1.14 -12.54 6.07
N LEU A 64 -1.60 -11.55 5.32
CA LEU A 64 -2.97 -11.04 5.31
C LEU A 64 -3.85 -11.70 4.24
N ASN A 65 -3.32 -12.62 3.44
CA ASN A 65 -3.98 -13.27 2.30
C ASN A 65 -4.41 -12.28 1.19
N ILE A 66 -3.63 -11.22 0.97
CA ILE A 66 -3.85 -10.29 -0.14
C ILE A 66 -3.35 -10.93 -1.44
N PRO A 67 -4.15 -10.99 -2.54
CA PRO A 67 -3.72 -11.55 -3.81
C PRO A 67 -2.58 -10.74 -4.43
N LEU A 68 -1.42 -11.37 -4.63
CA LEU A 68 -0.23 -10.73 -5.21
C LEU A 68 0.02 -11.14 -6.66
N LYS A 69 0.54 -10.20 -7.45
CA LYS A 69 1.18 -10.45 -8.75
C LYS A 69 2.52 -9.71 -8.84
N SER A 70 3.39 -10.19 -9.72
CA SER A 70 4.54 -9.39 -10.16
C SER A 70 4.06 -8.16 -10.94
N ILE A 71 4.83 -7.07 -10.88
CA ILE A 71 4.58 -5.88 -11.70
C ILE A 71 4.60 -6.21 -13.21
N ASP A 72 5.39 -7.21 -13.63
CA ASP A 72 5.47 -7.66 -15.03
C ASP A 72 4.22 -8.43 -15.49
N GLN A 73 3.30 -8.75 -14.57
CA GLN A 73 2.08 -9.52 -14.84
C GLN A 73 0.80 -8.66 -14.85
N VAL A 74 0.96 -7.33 -14.80
CA VAL A 74 -0.13 -6.37 -14.85
C VAL A 74 0.18 -5.30 -15.90
N ASP A 75 -0.84 -4.86 -16.64
CA ASP A 75 -0.66 -3.86 -17.70
C ASP A 75 -0.49 -2.44 -17.14
N PHE A 76 -1.15 -2.14 -16.02
CA PHE A 76 -1.08 -0.87 -15.32
C PHE A 76 -1.43 -1.04 -13.83
N VAL A 77 -1.07 -0.03 -13.02
CA VAL A 77 -1.43 0.08 -11.60
C VAL A 77 -2.41 1.23 -11.45
N ASP A 78 -3.62 0.96 -10.96
CA ASP A 78 -4.68 1.96 -10.80
C ASP A 78 -4.34 2.98 -9.70
N VAL A 79 -3.83 2.48 -8.58
CA VAL A 79 -3.45 3.31 -7.44
C VAL A 79 -2.26 2.70 -6.70
N THR A 80 -1.30 3.54 -6.33
CA THR A 80 -0.21 3.17 -5.44
C THR A 80 -0.29 4.03 -4.19
N VAL A 81 -0.22 3.41 -3.02
CA VAL A 81 -0.15 4.12 -1.74
C VAL A 81 1.18 3.80 -1.08
N ASP A 82 1.95 4.85 -0.80
CA ASP A 82 3.25 4.74 -0.17
C ASP A 82 3.53 5.95 0.75
N GLY A 83 4.49 5.79 1.65
CA GLY A 83 5.00 6.88 2.47
C GLY A 83 6.09 7.69 1.76
N ALA A 84 6.45 8.82 2.36
CA ALA A 84 7.63 9.61 2.02
C ALA A 84 8.36 10.02 3.30
N ASP A 85 9.67 10.22 3.21
CA ASP A 85 10.50 10.71 4.30
C ASP A 85 10.31 12.22 4.46
N GLU A 86 10.22 12.93 3.33
CA GLU A 86 9.93 14.37 3.25
C GLU A 86 9.01 14.65 2.07
N VAL A 87 8.16 15.69 2.20
CA VAL A 87 7.30 16.22 1.13
C VAL A 87 7.32 17.74 1.21
N ASP A 88 7.61 18.41 0.10
CA ASP A 88 7.58 19.88 0.01
C ASP A 88 6.21 20.41 -0.42
N SER A 89 6.06 21.75 -0.45
CA SER A 89 4.81 22.41 -0.82
C SER A 89 4.45 22.30 -2.31
N GLN A 90 5.36 21.79 -3.15
CA GLN A 90 5.14 21.55 -4.58
C GLN A 90 4.85 20.07 -4.87
N PHE A 91 4.68 19.25 -3.83
CA PHE A 91 4.49 17.80 -3.91
C PHE A 91 5.71 17.03 -4.45
N ASN A 92 6.91 17.62 -4.40
CA ASN A 92 8.13 16.83 -4.51
C ASN A 92 8.36 16.09 -3.20
N GLY A 93 8.93 14.89 -3.27
CA GLY A 93 9.19 14.09 -2.09
C GLY A 93 10.55 13.39 -2.13
N ILE A 94 11.09 13.15 -0.94
CA ILE A 94 12.23 12.26 -0.72
C ILE A 94 11.68 10.93 -0.19
N LYS A 95 12.17 9.84 -0.79
CA LYS A 95 11.91 8.46 -0.39
C LYS A 95 13.23 7.70 -0.30
N GLY A 96 13.21 6.60 0.44
CA GLY A 96 14.34 5.68 0.52
C GLY A 96 14.93 5.51 1.91
N GLY A 97 14.43 6.22 2.93
CA GLY A 97 14.84 6.04 4.33
C GLY A 97 14.67 4.60 4.84
N GLY A 98 13.79 3.81 4.21
CA GLY A 98 13.60 2.39 4.46
C GLY A 98 14.36 1.42 3.55
N GLY A 99 15.17 1.91 2.61
CA GLY A 99 15.98 1.07 1.70
C GLY A 99 15.21 0.36 0.57
N ALA A 100 14.01 0.84 0.22
CA ALA A 100 13.16 0.30 -0.84
C ALA A 100 12.71 1.42 -1.80
N LEU A 101 13.68 2.12 -2.40
CA LEU A 101 13.44 3.24 -3.32
C LEU A 101 13.11 2.77 -4.74
#